data_AF-A0A849UEU7-F1
#
_entry.id   AF-A0A849UEU7-F1
#
_cell.length_a   1.000
_cell.length_b   1.000
_cell.length_c   1.000
_cell.angle_alpha   90.00
_cell.angle_beta   90.00
_cell.angle_gamma   90.00
#
_symmetry.space_group_name_H-M   'P 1'
#
loop_
_entity.id
_entity.type
_entity.pdbx_description
1 polymer ?
#
loop_
_entity_poly.entity_id
_entity_poly.type
_entity_poly.pdbx_seq_one_letter_code
_entity_poly.pdbx_strand_id
1 'polypeptide(L)'
;MIEKLWELLTTITPESQNNVINKCIEFGFNTTSRGVVSLEESYINLNASALLLKDLIEKKKLIQLPITIQKVLIDALQNIINAQTGIVAGGDAVENLSTYIESLNTQIWQYGLHNLSDEVLGYQTKMNQIKSLELEVGRLRKELVAGIKSIEILDALIKQSSVTSNVITTYNAEAEALLIQIKQNVQEVTTNAQSVAAYFTQVQQNDTAIAQIRANANQSSAEIVVLESKATEFFGEVSNFTKRVDVLTKKAEDSVELNTKETTTLKEKLVKLEVQIKDQLEKATGYSLFHSFQTRQGLMVKSKNFWLLVLSVLLLIAVGLGCWLVKSMSGMSLDSIGVAFYLKLSLTIPLLFAISFSTIQYSRERRLEEEYAFKSNISISLIPYQELVEKLVDEDDQEQRKEYATFIISTINKIFTSPTNEIFKDKKSSKGMIDENSLKIISQIGDAFSKFKPPSA
;
A
#
# COMPACT_ATOMS: atom_id res chain seq x y z
N MET A 1 -104.25 111.21 29.46
CA MET A 1 -102.80 111.50 29.61
C MET A 1 -102.17 110.57 30.63
N ILE A 2 -102.60 110.60 31.89
CA ILE A 2 -102.06 109.71 32.95
C ILE A 2 -102.22 108.22 32.63
N GLU A 3 -103.39 107.78 32.16
CA GLU A 3 -103.63 106.38 31.75
C GLU A 3 -102.65 105.93 30.65
N LYS A 4 -102.42 106.78 29.65
CA LYS A 4 -101.44 106.54 28.58
C LYS A 4 -100.01 106.46 29.12
N LEU A 5 -99.66 107.30 30.10
CA LEU A 5 -98.33 107.28 30.73
C LEU A 5 -98.14 105.97 31.53
N TRP A 6 -99.17 105.53 32.24
CA TRP A 6 -99.18 104.25 32.94
C TRP A 6 -99.02 103.06 31.98
N GLU A 7 -99.78 103.03 30.90
CA GLU A 7 -99.70 102.00 29.85
C GLU A 7 -98.28 101.87 29.28
N LEU A 8 -97.65 102.99 28.92
CA LEU A 8 -96.28 103.00 28.41
C LEU A 8 -95.28 102.50 29.46
N LEU A 9 -95.42 102.92 30.73
CA LEU A 9 -94.56 102.46 31.82
C LEU A 9 -94.73 100.97 32.15
N THR A 10 -95.90 100.38 31.89
CA THR A 10 -96.11 98.93 32.03
C THR A 10 -95.51 98.12 30.88
N THR A 11 -95.25 98.76 29.74
CA THR A 11 -94.59 98.13 28.57
C THR A 11 -93.07 98.05 28.75
N ILE A 12 -92.50 98.98 29.51
CA ILE A 12 -91.07 99.00 29.85
C ILE A 12 -90.85 98.09 31.07
N THR A 13 -90.43 96.86 30.81
CA THR A 13 -90.18 95.81 31.82
C THR A 13 -88.75 95.29 31.71
N PRO A 14 -88.21 94.68 32.77
CA PRO A 14 -86.91 93.99 32.69
C PRO A 14 -86.87 92.92 31.59
N GLU A 15 -88.00 92.26 31.33
CA GLU A 15 -88.13 91.27 30.25
C GLU A 15 -88.02 91.91 28.86
N SER A 16 -88.68 93.05 28.62
CA SER A 16 -88.57 93.75 27.34
C SER A 16 -87.16 94.33 27.13
N GLN A 17 -86.49 94.77 28.19
CA GLN A 17 -85.10 95.22 28.15
C GLN A 17 -84.12 94.08 27.86
N ASN A 18 -84.27 92.93 28.54
CA ASN A 18 -83.46 91.74 28.28
C ASN A 18 -83.64 91.21 26.87
N ASN A 19 -84.87 91.25 26.33
CA ASN A 19 -85.13 90.90 24.93
C ASN A 19 -84.35 91.83 23.97
N VAL A 20 -84.33 93.13 24.24
CA VAL A 20 -83.54 94.09 23.44
C VAL A 20 -82.04 93.79 23.54
N ILE A 21 -81.49 93.52 24.74
CA ILE A 21 -80.07 93.18 24.91
C ILE A 21 -79.71 91.90 24.15
N ASN A 22 -80.54 90.86 24.26
CA ASN A 22 -80.35 89.60 23.55
C ASN A 22 -80.39 89.83 22.02
N LYS A 23 -81.30 90.67 21.52
CA LYS A 23 -81.37 91.03 20.11
C LYS A 23 -80.17 91.87 19.65
N CYS A 24 -79.65 92.76 20.48
CA CYS A 24 -78.40 93.46 20.19
C CYS A 24 -77.22 92.49 20.02
N ILE A 25 -77.12 91.47 20.89
CA ILE A 25 -76.09 90.43 20.80
C ILE A 25 -76.28 89.60 19.53
N GLU A 26 -77.51 89.20 19.22
CA GLU A 26 -77.88 88.44 18.02
C GLU A 26 -77.52 89.17 16.72
N PHE A 27 -77.77 90.49 16.66
CA PHE A 27 -77.47 91.32 15.49
C PHE A 27 -76.06 91.93 15.49
N GLY A 28 -75.25 91.69 16.53
CA GLY A 28 -73.89 92.21 16.64
C GLY A 28 -73.80 93.73 16.88
N PHE A 29 -74.84 94.35 17.43
CA PHE A 29 -74.83 95.77 17.77
C PHE A 29 -73.96 96.02 19.01
N ASN A 30 -73.14 97.07 18.97
CA ASN A 30 -72.26 97.42 20.08
C ASN A 30 -73.06 98.14 21.19
N THR A 31 -73.20 97.49 22.35
CA THR A 31 -73.97 97.97 23.51
C THR A 31 -73.11 98.70 24.55
N THR A 32 -71.78 98.62 24.45
CA THR A 32 -70.84 99.09 25.48
C THR A 32 -70.21 100.44 25.14
N SER A 33 -70.09 100.81 23.85
CA SER A 33 -69.34 102.01 23.43
C SER A 33 -70.05 102.89 22.39
N ARG A 34 -71.38 102.78 22.23
CA ARG A 34 -72.20 103.65 21.36
C ARG A 34 -73.27 104.36 22.20
N GLY A 35 -73.24 105.70 22.18
CA GLY A 35 -74.05 106.56 23.05
C GLY A 35 -73.22 107.28 24.12
N VAL A 36 -73.85 108.20 24.84
CA VAL A 36 -73.20 108.99 25.91
C VAL A 36 -72.88 108.11 27.14
N VAL A 37 -73.67 107.04 27.34
CA VAL A 37 -73.59 106.08 28.44
C VAL A 37 -73.83 104.67 27.87
N SER A 38 -73.29 103.62 28.50
CA SER A 38 -73.53 102.24 28.03
C SER A 38 -75.02 101.88 28.10
N LEU A 39 -75.48 100.94 27.27
CA LEU A 39 -76.89 100.55 27.24
C LEU A 39 -77.35 99.91 28.57
N GLU A 40 -76.46 99.14 29.22
CA GLU A 40 -76.74 98.53 30.53
C GLU A 40 -76.95 99.60 31.62
N GLU A 41 -76.08 100.61 31.67
CA GLU A 41 -76.20 101.72 32.62
C GLU A 41 -77.42 102.61 32.29
N SER A 42 -77.70 102.83 31.00
CA SER A 42 -78.92 103.52 30.56
C SER A 42 -80.17 102.79 31.07
N TYR A 43 -80.21 101.45 31.01
CA TYR A 43 -81.36 100.71 31.54
C TYR A 43 -81.51 100.79 33.07
N ILE A 44 -80.42 100.94 33.82
CA ILE A 44 -80.50 101.24 35.26
C ILE A 44 -81.22 102.58 35.47
N ASN A 45 -80.85 103.62 34.73
CA ASN A 45 -81.50 104.94 34.77
C ASN A 45 -82.96 104.89 34.33
N LEU A 46 -83.28 104.12 33.29
CA LEU A 46 -84.66 103.93 32.82
C LEU A 46 -85.53 103.26 33.88
N ASN A 47 -85.03 102.22 34.54
CA ASN A 47 -85.78 101.51 35.57
C ASN A 47 -86.04 102.38 36.80
N ALA A 48 -85.03 103.15 37.24
CA ALA A 48 -85.21 104.12 38.31
C ALA A 48 -86.24 105.21 37.94
N SER A 49 -86.12 105.76 36.73
CA SER A 49 -87.06 106.75 36.18
C SER A 49 -88.49 106.21 36.08
N ALA A 50 -88.66 104.97 35.61
CA ALA A 50 -89.94 104.33 35.46
C ALA A 50 -90.62 104.04 36.81
N LEU A 51 -89.86 103.56 37.80
CA LEU A 51 -90.37 103.31 39.15
C LEU A 51 -90.83 104.63 39.81
N LEU A 52 -90.03 105.68 39.70
CA LEU A 52 -90.38 107.01 40.21
C LEU A 52 -91.66 107.53 39.55
N LEU A 53 -91.78 107.43 38.23
CA LEU A 53 -92.99 107.88 37.53
C LEU A 53 -94.23 107.04 37.90
N LYS A 54 -94.08 105.72 38.13
CA LYS A 54 -95.17 104.86 38.64
C LYS A 54 -95.62 105.30 40.03
N ASP A 55 -94.68 105.51 40.95
CA ASP A 55 -94.96 105.99 42.31
C ASP A 55 -95.69 107.35 42.29
N LEU A 56 -95.27 108.28 41.43
CA LEU A 56 -95.92 109.58 41.28
C LEU A 56 -97.34 109.49 40.69
N ILE A 57 -97.63 108.50 39.85
CA ILE A 57 -98.98 108.22 39.35
C ILE A 57 -99.85 107.65 40.48
N GLU A 58 -99.35 106.64 41.20
CA GLU A 58 -100.06 105.98 42.30
C GLU A 58 -100.41 106.96 43.42
N LYS A 59 -99.48 107.86 43.77
CA LYS A 59 -99.68 108.92 44.75
C LYS A 59 -100.49 110.11 44.23
N LYS A 60 -101.00 110.05 42.99
CA LYS A 60 -101.77 111.11 42.32
C LYS A 60 -101.04 112.48 42.31
N LYS A 61 -99.71 112.47 42.27
CA LYS A 61 -98.87 113.68 42.19
C LYS A 61 -98.67 114.10 40.74
N LEU A 62 -98.57 113.14 39.83
CA LEU A 62 -98.36 113.40 38.40
C LEU A 62 -99.55 114.11 37.73
N ILE A 63 -100.79 113.90 38.22
CA ILE A 63 -102.00 114.55 37.70
C ILE A 63 -102.03 116.06 37.97
N GLN A 64 -101.25 116.53 38.95
CA GLN A 64 -101.17 117.94 39.34
C GLN A 64 -100.20 118.73 38.45
N LEU A 65 -99.41 118.05 37.60
CA LEU A 65 -98.46 118.69 36.70
C LEU A 65 -99.17 119.30 35.48
N PRO A 66 -98.65 120.42 34.93
CA PRO A 66 -99.10 120.96 33.65
C PRO A 66 -99.19 119.89 32.55
N ILE A 67 -100.27 119.92 31.77
CA ILE A 67 -100.51 118.96 30.67
C ILE A 67 -99.35 118.92 29.69
N THR A 68 -98.66 120.05 29.48
CA THR A 68 -97.45 120.16 28.66
C THR A 68 -96.32 119.25 29.17
N ILE A 69 -96.10 119.17 30.49
CA ILE A 69 -95.08 118.30 31.09
C ILE A 69 -95.50 116.84 30.95
N GLN A 70 -96.77 116.53 31.21
CA GLN A 70 -97.28 115.16 31.00
C GLN A 70 -97.12 114.71 29.55
N LYS A 71 -97.30 115.62 28.58
CA LYS A 71 -97.09 115.33 27.16
C LYS A 71 -95.63 115.06 26.84
N VAL A 72 -94.71 115.88 27.35
CA VAL A 72 -93.27 115.68 27.17
C VAL A 72 -92.82 114.31 27.69
N LEU A 73 -93.29 113.89 28.87
CA LEU A 73 -92.97 112.57 29.43
C LEU A 73 -93.55 111.42 28.59
N ILE A 74 -94.78 111.56 28.08
CA ILE A 74 -95.39 110.57 27.18
C ILE A 74 -94.58 110.45 25.89
N ASP A 75 -94.20 111.57 25.28
CA ASP A 75 -93.44 111.59 24.04
C ASP A 75 -92.04 110.96 24.26
N ALA A 76 -91.39 111.24 25.40
CA ALA A 76 -90.12 110.62 25.77
C ALA A 76 -90.23 109.09 25.94
N LEU A 77 -91.24 108.60 26.67
CA LEU A 77 -91.48 107.16 26.84
C LEU A 77 -91.82 106.47 25.52
N GLN A 78 -92.62 107.12 24.68
CA GLN A 78 -92.96 106.61 23.36
C GLN A 78 -91.72 106.47 22.46
N ASN A 79 -90.82 107.46 22.48
CA ASN A 79 -89.56 107.40 21.73
C ASN A 79 -88.67 106.22 22.18
N ILE A 80 -88.61 105.97 23.49
CA ILE A 80 -87.87 104.83 24.07
C ILE A 80 -88.48 103.50 23.58
N ILE A 81 -89.79 103.33 23.68
CA ILE A 81 -90.48 102.10 23.25
C ILE A 81 -90.33 101.88 21.74
N ASN A 82 -90.42 102.94 20.95
CA ASN A 82 -90.23 102.87 19.50
C ASN A 82 -88.80 102.45 19.15
N ALA A 83 -87.80 102.98 19.85
CA ALA A 83 -86.41 102.59 19.67
C ALA A 83 -86.16 101.13 20.09
N GLN A 84 -86.74 100.67 21.20
CA GLN A 84 -86.69 99.25 21.61
C GLN A 84 -87.32 98.33 20.56
N THR A 85 -88.50 98.68 20.05
CA THR A 85 -89.20 97.91 19.02
C THR A 85 -88.38 97.88 17.72
N GLY A 86 -87.75 99.00 17.35
CA GLY A 86 -86.85 99.10 16.20
C GLY A 86 -85.66 98.15 16.30
N ILE A 87 -85.04 98.05 17.48
CA ILE A 87 -83.93 97.12 17.73
C ILE A 87 -84.40 95.66 17.63
N VAL A 88 -85.54 95.34 18.23
CA VAL A 88 -86.11 93.98 18.16
C VAL A 88 -86.45 93.59 16.71
N ALA A 89 -86.86 94.55 15.89
CA ALA A 89 -87.13 94.35 14.46
C ALA A 89 -85.86 94.32 13.58
N GLY A 90 -84.66 94.50 14.15
CA GLY A 90 -83.37 94.43 13.44
C GLY A 90 -82.79 95.76 12.95
N GLY A 91 -83.36 96.90 13.36
CA GLY A 91 -82.78 98.22 13.10
C GLY A 91 -81.74 98.62 14.16
N ASP A 92 -80.60 99.20 13.74
CA ASP A 92 -79.59 99.73 14.67
C ASP A 92 -80.05 101.08 15.26
N ALA A 93 -80.75 101.01 16.40
CA ALA A 93 -81.22 102.18 17.14
C ALA A 93 -80.67 102.24 18.58
N VAL A 94 -79.53 101.57 18.84
CA VAL A 94 -78.93 101.46 20.19
C VAL A 94 -78.52 102.84 20.75
N GLU A 95 -77.88 103.68 19.92
CA GLU A 95 -77.47 105.03 20.30
C GLU A 95 -78.68 105.95 20.56
N ASN A 96 -79.71 105.86 19.71
CA ASN A 96 -80.96 106.60 19.89
C ASN A 96 -81.68 106.19 21.17
N LEU A 97 -81.70 104.88 21.47
CA LEU A 97 -82.30 104.35 22.68
C LEU A 97 -81.61 104.89 23.93
N SER A 98 -80.27 104.79 24.00
CA SER A 98 -79.50 105.38 25.11
C SER A 98 -79.78 106.88 25.24
N THR A 99 -79.78 107.62 24.13
CA THR A 99 -80.03 109.07 24.12
C THR A 99 -81.44 109.43 24.62
N TYR A 100 -82.48 108.70 24.21
CA TYR A 100 -83.84 108.95 24.67
C TYR A 100 -84.04 108.60 26.15
N ILE A 101 -83.39 107.55 26.64
CA ILE A 101 -83.41 107.18 28.06
C ILE A 101 -82.77 108.28 28.91
N GLU A 102 -81.59 108.76 28.52
CA GLU A 102 -80.91 109.82 29.26
C GLU A 102 -81.65 111.16 29.16
N SER A 103 -82.32 111.42 28.03
CA SER A 103 -83.21 112.59 27.90
C SER A 103 -84.40 112.51 28.87
N LEU A 104 -85.03 111.35 29.02
CA LEU A 104 -86.10 111.15 30.00
C LEU A 104 -85.59 111.36 31.43
N ASN A 105 -84.44 110.76 31.77
CA ASN A 105 -83.81 110.92 33.08
C ASN A 105 -83.53 112.42 33.37
N THR A 106 -82.96 113.13 32.40
CA THR A 106 -82.70 114.57 32.50
C THR A 106 -83.99 115.38 32.69
N GLN A 107 -85.08 115.04 31.99
CA GLN A 107 -86.38 115.69 32.13
C GLN A 107 -86.98 115.46 33.53
N ILE A 108 -86.84 114.26 34.10
CA ILE A 108 -87.29 113.94 35.46
C ILE A 108 -86.58 114.83 36.49
N TRP A 109 -85.27 115.05 36.31
CA TRP A 109 -84.49 115.98 37.13
C TRP A 109 -84.88 117.44 36.89
N GLN A 110 -85.00 117.87 35.63
CA GLN A 110 -85.34 119.24 35.25
C GLN A 110 -86.70 119.68 35.79
N TYR A 111 -87.69 118.78 35.81
CA TYR A 111 -89.02 119.03 36.36
C TYR A 111 -89.11 118.76 37.88
N GLY A 112 -88.02 118.41 38.53
CA GLY A 112 -87.96 118.22 39.98
C GLY A 112 -88.80 117.05 40.50
N LEU A 113 -89.07 116.04 39.67
CA LEU A 113 -90.04 114.98 39.98
C LEU A 113 -89.58 114.07 41.13
N HIS A 114 -88.28 113.98 41.40
CA HIS A 114 -87.71 113.25 42.54
C HIS A 114 -88.11 113.83 43.90
N ASN A 115 -88.37 115.14 43.99
CA ASN A 115 -88.81 115.77 45.23
C ASN A 115 -90.30 115.55 45.54
N LEU A 116 -91.04 114.94 44.60
CA LEU A 116 -92.46 114.65 44.75
C LEU A 116 -92.72 113.22 45.26
N SER A 117 -91.68 112.39 45.37
CA SER A 117 -91.75 111.03 45.90
C SER A 117 -91.26 110.99 47.36
N ASP A 118 -92.08 110.43 48.25
CA ASP A 118 -91.80 110.35 49.70
C ASP A 118 -90.77 109.26 50.11
N GLU A 119 -90.15 108.54 49.18
CA GLU A 119 -89.14 107.52 49.50
C GLU A 119 -87.75 108.13 49.75
N VAL A 120 -87.24 107.97 50.98
CA VAL A 120 -85.83 108.24 51.33
C VAL A 120 -84.93 107.19 50.67
N LEU A 121 -84.54 107.47 49.43
CA LEU A 121 -83.51 106.84 48.60
C LEU A 121 -82.74 105.62 49.21
N GLY A 122 -83.11 104.40 48.80
CA GLY A 122 -82.18 103.30 48.49
C GLY A 122 -81.42 102.55 49.61
N TYR A 123 -81.46 102.97 50.88
CA TYR A 123 -80.70 102.28 51.96
C TYR A 123 -81.18 100.85 52.27
N GLN A 124 -82.48 100.62 52.27
CA GLN A 124 -83.06 99.29 52.49
C GLN A 124 -82.64 98.31 51.37
N THR A 125 -82.62 98.80 50.13
CA THR A 125 -82.17 98.06 48.95
C THR A 125 -80.70 97.70 49.08
N LYS A 126 -79.83 98.65 49.48
CA LYS A 126 -78.40 98.40 49.72
C LYS A 126 -78.15 97.40 50.86
N MET A 127 -78.92 97.45 51.94
CA MET A 127 -78.80 96.49 53.04
C MET A 127 -79.18 95.07 52.60
N ASN A 128 -80.23 94.91 51.79
CA ASN A 128 -80.60 93.62 51.23
C ASN A 128 -79.54 93.10 50.25
N GLN A 129 -78.93 93.98 49.44
CA GLN A 129 -77.80 93.65 48.57
C GLN A 129 -76.58 93.16 49.36
N ILE A 130 -76.26 93.81 50.49
CA ILE A 130 -75.15 93.38 51.36
C ILE A 130 -75.42 91.98 51.94
N LYS A 131 -76.65 91.71 52.38
CA LYS A 131 -77.01 90.37 52.89
C LYS A 131 -76.94 89.29 51.82
N SER A 132 -77.37 89.58 50.59
CA SER A 132 -77.24 88.62 49.48
C SER A 132 -75.78 88.36 49.15
N LEU A 133 -74.93 89.39 49.17
CA LEU A 133 -73.48 89.26 48.97
C LEU A 133 -72.82 88.43 50.10
N GLU A 134 -73.21 88.64 51.35
CA GLU A 134 -72.68 87.85 52.48
C GLU A 134 -73.03 86.36 52.34
N LEU A 135 -74.27 86.04 51.95
CA LEU A 135 -74.70 84.67 51.67
C LEU A 135 -73.93 84.06 50.49
N GLU A 136 -73.71 84.84 49.43
CA GLU A 136 -72.94 84.40 48.27
C GLU A 136 -71.46 84.16 48.61
N VAL A 137 -70.83 85.04 49.38
CA VAL A 137 -69.45 84.86 49.88
C VAL A 137 -69.36 83.61 50.77
N GLY A 138 -70.35 83.37 51.62
CA GLY A 138 -70.44 82.14 52.43
C GLY A 138 -70.53 80.87 51.57
N ARG A 139 -71.31 80.91 50.49
CA ARG A 139 -71.42 79.80 49.51
C ARG A 139 -70.09 79.58 48.80
N LEU A 140 -69.49 80.64 48.25
CA LEU A 140 -68.21 80.58 47.55
C LEU A 140 -67.08 80.06 48.45
N ARG A 141 -67.06 80.45 49.73
CA ARG A 141 -66.09 79.93 50.70
C ARG A 141 -66.23 78.41 50.90
N LYS A 142 -67.46 77.89 50.99
CA LYS A 142 -67.70 76.44 51.11
C LYS A 142 -67.23 75.71 49.85
N GLU A 143 -67.51 76.25 48.67
CA GLU A 143 -67.06 75.70 47.39
C GLU A 143 -65.53 75.70 47.29
N LEU A 144 -64.87 76.78 47.72
CA LEU A 144 -63.41 76.87 47.74
C LEU A 144 -62.78 75.81 48.65
N VAL A 145 -63.31 75.61 49.86
CA VAL A 145 -62.81 74.57 50.79
C VAL A 145 -63.00 73.17 50.22
N ALA A 146 -64.14 72.91 49.57
CA ALA A 146 -64.36 71.64 48.87
C ALA A 146 -63.37 71.46 47.69
N GLY A 147 -63.08 72.54 46.95
CA GLY A 147 -62.08 72.56 45.90
C GLY A 147 -60.67 72.23 46.39
N ILE A 148 -60.24 72.83 47.51
CA ILE A 148 -58.93 72.53 48.13
C ILE A 148 -58.83 71.05 48.52
N LYS A 149 -59.88 70.48 49.11
CA LYS A 149 -59.89 69.05 49.46
C LYS A 149 -59.79 68.15 48.22
N SER A 150 -60.40 68.55 47.11
CA SER A 150 -60.28 67.84 45.83
C SER A 150 -58.84 67.87 45.30
N ILE A 151 -58.15 69.00 45.44
CA ILE A 151 -56.73 69.16 45.02
C ILE A 151 -55.83 68.21 45.83
N GLU A 152 -56.02 68.08 47.14
CA GLU A 152 -55.25 67.13 47.97
C GLU A 152 -55.43 65.67 47.51
N ILE A 153 -56.65 65.29 47.14
CA ILE A 153 -56.94 63.95 46.61
C ILE A 153 -56.24 63.76 45.25
N LEU A 154 -56.31 64.76 44.37
CA LEU A 154 -55.64 64.74 43.07
C LEU A 154 -54.11 64.59 43.22
N ASP A 155 -53.49 65.32 44.15
CA ASP A 155 -52.05 65.21 44.43
C ASP A 155 -51.66 63.81 44.93
N ALA A 156 -52.48 63.21 45.81
CA ALA A 156 -52.27 61.85 46.26
C ALA A 156 -52.35 60.84 45.10
N LEU A 157 -53.30 61.04 44.19
CA LEU A 157 -53.52 60.20 43.02
C LEU A 157 -52.38 60.35 41.99
N ILE A 158 -51.86 61.56 41.80
CA ILE A 158 -50.68 61.83 40.97
C ILE A 158 -49.44 61.12 41.54
N LYS A 159 -49.22 61.20 42.86
CA LYS A 159 -48.11 60.49 43.52
C LYS A 159 -48.21 58.98 43.31
N GLN A 160 -49.41 58.41 43.51
CA GLN A 160 -49.64 56.98 43.29
C GLN A 160 -49.44 56.58 41.81
N SER A 161 -49.91 57.41 40.88
CA SER A 161 -49.72 57.21 39.44
C SER A 161 -48.24 57.23 39.06
N SER A 162 -47.45 58.17 39.61
CA SER A 162 -46.00 58.23 39.39
C SER A 162 -45.28 56.97 39.92
N VAL A 163 -45.62 56.52 41.12
CA VAL A 163 -45.07 55.26 41.68
C VAL A 163 -45.42 54.07 40.78
N THR A 164 -46.67 53.98 40.33
CA THR A 164 -47.14 52.89 39.46
C THR A 164 -46.42 52.93 38.11
N SER A 165 -46.23 54.11 37.52
CA SER A 165 -45.49 54.30 36.28
C SER A 165 -44.05 53.79 36.42
N ASN A 166 -43.37 54.09 37.53
CA ASN A 166 -42.02 53.61 37.77
C ASN A 166 -41.96 52.08 37.86
N VAL A 167 -42.90 51.46 38.60
CA VAL A 167 -42.99 49.99 38.68
C VAL A 167 -43.21 49.36 37.30
N ILE A 168 -44.09 49.93 36.48
CA ILE A 168 -44.32 49.45 35.10
C ILE A 168 -43.04 49.56 34.27
N THR A 169 -42.28 50.66 34.37
CA THR A 169 -41.02 50.80 33.64
C THR A 169 -39.98 49.77 34.06
N THR A 170 -39.90 49.45 35.37
CA THR A 170 -39.01 48.39 35.87
C THR A 170 -39.41 47.03 35.32
N TYR A 171 -40.69 46.66 35.38
CA TYR A 171 -41.15 45.38 34.84
C TYR A 171 -40.97 45.28 33.32
N ASN A 172 -41.14 46.37 32.57
CA ASN A 172 -40.85 46.37 31.13
C ASN A 172 -39.37 46.11 30.86
N ALA A 173 -38.45 46.73 31.62
CA ALA A 173 -37.02 46.48 31.49
C ALA A 173 -36.65 45.02 31.82
N GLU A 174 -37.23 44.45 32.87
CA GLU A 174 -37.05 43.03 33.23
C GLU A 174 -37.60 42.10 32.13
N ALA A 175 -38.78 42.41 31.58
CA ALA A 175 -39.38 41.65 30.49
C ALA A 175 -38.52 41.68 29.22
N GLU A 176 -37.94 42.84 28.87
CA GLU A 176 -37.00 42.96 27.75
C GLU A 176 -35.73 42.14 27.99
N ALA A 177 -35.18 42.16 29.20
CA ALA A 177 -34.02 41.35 29.56
C ALA A 177 -34.30 39.84 29.43
N LEU A 178 -35.46 39.39 29.92
CA LEU A 178 -35.91 38.00 29.77
C LEU A 178 -36.12 37.62 28.30
N LEU A 179 -36.67 38.52 27.50
CA LEU A 179 -36.88 38.29 26.06
C LEU A 179 -35.53 38.10 25.33
N ILE A 180 -34.51 38.89 25.70
CA ILE A 180 -33.15 38.73 25.16
C ILE A 180 -32.58 37.37 25.54
N GLN A 181 -32.70 36.94 26.81
CA GLN A 181 -32.23 35.62 27.25
C GLN A 181 -32.96 34.48 26.53
N ILE A 182 -34.28 34.59 26.36
CA ILE A 182 -35.08 33.59 25.61
C ILE A 182 -34.59 33.49 24.17
N LYS A 183 -34.32 34.62 23.50
CA LYS A 183 -33.78 34.62 22.13
C LYS A 183 -32.42 33.93 22.05
N GLN A 184 -31.53 34.17 23.01
CA GLN A 184 -30.23 33.51 23.08
C GLN A 184 -30.37 32.00 23.28
N ASN A 185 -31.22 31.57 24.22
CA ASN A 185 -31.47 30.16 24.47
C ASN A 185 -32.08 29.45 23.25
N VAL A 186 -33.02 30.09 22.54
CA VAL A 186 -33.60 29.55 21.29
C VAL A 186 -32.53 29.38 20.22
N GLN A 187 -31.60 30.32 20.09
CA GLN A 187 -30.49 30.23 19.14
C GLN A 187 -29.55 29.08 19.50
N GLU A 188 -29.18 28.92 20.78
CA GLU A 188 -28.36 27.81 21.25
C GLU A 188 -29.03 26.45 21.02
N VAL A 189 -30.32 26.32 21.36
CA VAL A 189 -31.10 25.10 21.10
C VAL A 189 -31.13 24.77 19.61
N THR A 190 -31.25 25.77 18.75
CA THR A 190 -31.25 25.58 17.29
C THR A 190 -29.89 25.07 16.80
N THR A 191 -28.78 25.64 17.28
CA THR A 191 -27.42 25.17 16.95
C THR A 191 -27.19 23.75 17.46
N ASN A 192 -27.59 23.45 18.70
CA ASN A 192 -27.47 22.11 19.27
C ASN A 192 -28.28 21.08 18.48
N ALA A 193 -29.50 21.42 18.03
CA ALA A 193 -30.30 20.55 17.18
C ALA A 193 -29.62 20.24 15.84
N GLN A 194 -28.97 21.22 15.22
CA GLN A 194 -28.18 21.01 13.99
C GLN A 194 -26.99 20.08 14.23
N SER A 195 -26.26 20.26 15.34
CA SER A 195 -25.16 19.37 15.73
C SER A 195 -25.64 17.93 15.96
N VAL A 196 -26.78 17.75 16.64
CA VAL A 196 -27.38 16.41 16.85
C VAL A 196 -27.74 15.74 15.52
N ALA A 197 -28.32 16.47 14.57
CA ALA A 197 -28.64 15.94 13.24
C ALA A 197 -27.37 15.50 12.47
N ALA A 198 -26.29 16.28 12.58
CA ALA A 198 -25.00 15.92 12.00
C ALA A 198 -24.42 14.64 12.63
N TYR A 199 -24.43 14.54 13.97
CA TYR A 199 -23.99 13.33 14.66
C TYR A 199 -24.83 12.11 14.32
N PHE A 200 -26.15 12.26 14.19
CA PHE A 200 -27.03 11.16 13.77
C PHE A 200 -26.65 10.62 12.38
N THR A 201 -26.37 11.52 11.44
CA THR A 201 -25.91 11.16 10.09
C THR A 201 -24.57 10.42 10.15
N GLN A 202 -23.63 10.89 10.98
CA GLN A 202 -22.33 10.24 11.16
C GLN A 202 -22.45 8.84 11.79
N VAL A 203 -23.34 8.67 12.77
CA VAL A 203 -23.62 7.35 13.36
C VAL A 203 -24.17 6.40 12.32
N GLN A 204 -25.10 6.83 11.46
CA GLN A 204 -25.65 5.98 10.40
C GLN A 204 -24.60 5.55 9.37
N GLN A 205 -23.67 6.44 9.01
CA GLN A 205 -22.53 6.11 8.16
C GLN A 205 -21.59 5.09 8.82
N ASN A 206 -21.29 5.29 10.11
CA ASN A 206 -20.45 4.37 10.88
C ASN A 206 -21.09 2.98 11.01
N ASP A 207 -22.40 2.90 11.26
CA ASP A 207 -23.13 1.62 11.31
C ASP A 207 -23.04 0.86 9.98
N THR A 208 -23.15 1.58 8.85
CA THR A 208 -22.98 1.00 7.51
C THR A 208 -21.56 0.49 7.30
N ALA A 209 -20.55 1.27 7.71
CA ALA A 209 -19.15 0.86 7.64
C ALA A 209 -18.84 -0.37 8.51
N ILE A 210 -19.40 -0.42 9.73
CA ILE A 210 -19.27 -1.57 10.63
C ILE A 210 -19.93 -2.81 10.03
N ALA A 211 -21.11 -2.68 9.41
CA ALA A 211 -21.76 -3.79 8.73
C ALA A 211 -20.91 -4.34 7.59
N GLN A 212 -20.28 -3.45 6.79
CA GLN A 212 -19.37 -3.85 5.72
C GLN A 212 -18.12 -4.56 6.25
N ILE A 213 -17.49 -4.03 7.30
CA ILE A 213 -16.31 -4.66 7.94
C ILE A 213 -16.69 -6.04 8.47
N ARG A 214 -17.85 -6.20 9.09
CA ARG A 214 -18.33 -7.50 9.58
C ARG A 214 -18.54 -8.50 8.44
N ALA A 215 -19.11 -8.07 7.32
CA ALA A 215 -19.27 -8.93 6.14
C ALA A 215 -17.91 -9.39 5.60
N ASN A 216 -16.96 -8.47 5.46
CA ASN A 216 -15.60 -8.79 5.02
C ASN A 216 -14.88 -9.73 5.99
N ALA A 217 -15.00 -9.51 7.31
CA ALA A 217 -14.39 -10.37 8.32
C ALA A 217 -14.95 -11.80 8.28
N ASN A 218 -16.27 -11.95 8.08
CA ASN A 218 -16.91 -13.25 7.91
C ASN A 218 -16.42 -13.96 6.64
N GLN A 219 -16.26 -13.23 5.53
CA GLN A 219 -15.73 -13.78 4.29
C GLN A 219 -14.28 -14.26 4.47
N SER A 220 -13.39 -13.41 5.00
CA SER A 220 -12.01 -13.81 5.28
C SER A 220 -11.93 -15.00 6.23
N SER A 221 -12.79 -15.06 7.25
CA SER A 221 -12.86 -16.22 8.15
C SER A 221 -13.24 -17.51 7.40
N ALA A 222 -14.18 -17.44 6.46
CA ALA A 222 -14.54 -18.59 5.64
C ALA A 222 -13.40 -19.02 4.71
N GLU A 223 -12.68 -18.06 4.11
CA GLU A 223 -11.51 -18.32 3.27
C GLU A 223 -10.37 -18.97 4.07
N ILE A 224 -10.13 -18.53 5.32
CA ILE A 224 -9.14 -19.14 6.22
C ILE A 224 -9.47 -20.61 6.49
N VAL A 225 -10.73 -20.93 6.80
CA VAL A 225 -11.17 -22.32 7.04
C VAL A 225 -10.92 -23.20 5.80
N VAL A 226 -11.19 -22.68 4.59
CA VAL A 226 -10.89 -23.40 3.35
C VAL A 226 -9.39 -23.62 3.17
N LEU A 227 -8.57 -22.61 3.48
CA LEU A 227 -7.11 -22.71 3.39
C LEU A 227 -6.54 -23.72 4.39
N GLU A 228 -7.07 -23.74 5.62
CA GLU A 228 -6.69 -24.69 6.67
C GLU A 228 -7.00 -26.13 6.25
N SER A 229 -8.16 -26.37 5.63
CA SER A 229 -8.50 -27.68 5.05
C SER A 229 -7.49 -28.11 3.98
N LYS A 230 -7.13 -27.21 3.06
CA LYS A 230 -6.15 -27.50 2.00
C LYS A 230 -4.75 -27.75 2.56
N ALA A 231 -4.34 -27.00 3.57
CA ALA A 231 -3.06 -27.21 4.24
C ALA A 231 -3.02 -28.59 4.91
N THR A 232 -4.10 -28.98 5.58
CA THR A 232 -4.23 -30.30 6.22
C THR A 232 -4.13 -31.43 5.19
N GLU A 233 -4.82 -31.30 4.05
CA GLU A 233 -4.73 -32.25 2.93
C GLU A 233 -3.31 -32.35 2.38
N PHE A 234 -2.67 -31.21 2.09
CA PHE A 234 -1.29 -31.14 1.60
C PHE A 234 -0.30 -31.81 2.56
N PHE A 235 -0.40 -31.54 3.87
CA PHE A 235 0.45 -32.21 4.86
C PHE A 235 0.19 -33.72 4.94
N GLY A 236 -1.06 -34.15 4.74
CA GLY A 236 -1.39 -35.56 4.58
C GLY A 236 -0.71 -36.22 3.38
N GLU A 237 -0.73 -35.55 2.22
CA GLU A 237 -0.02 -36.01 1.01
C GLU A 237 1.49 -36.06 1.20
N VAL A 238 2.09 -35.03 1.80
CA VAL A 238 3.53 -34.99 2.10
C VAL A 238 3.91 -36.15 3.01
N SER A 239 3.15 -36.42 4.07
CA SER A 239 3.39 -37.56 4.96
C SER A 239 3.36 -38.90 4.21
N ASN A 240 2.40 -39.07 3.29
CA ASN A 240 2.32 -40.26 2.44
C ASN A 240 3.50 -40.36 1.47
N PHE A 241 3.96 -39.24 0.89
CA PHE A 241 5.16 -39.20 0.06
C PHE A 241 6.40 -39.59 0.85
N THR A 242 6.60 -39.06 2.05
CA THR A 242 7.72 -39.43 2.93
C THR A 242 7.72 -40.92 3.23
N LYS A 243 6.56 -41.51 3.58
CA LYS A 243 6.44 -42.96 3.79
C LYS A 243 6.81 -43.76 2.54
N ARG A 244 6.37 -43.31 1.35
CA ARG A 244 6.73 -43.97 0.07
C ARG A 244 8.21 -43.88 -0.22
N VAL A 245 8.84 -42.74 0.04
CA VAL A 245 10.29 -42.55 -0.11
C VAL A 245 11.04 -43.48 0.84
N ASP A 246 10.67 -43.56 2.12
CA ASP A 246 11.31 -44.48 3.07
C ASP A 246 11.21 -45.95 2.63
N VAL A 247 10.04 -46.37 2.15
CA VAL A 247 9.85 -47.73 1.61
C VAL A 247 10.70 -47.96 0.36
N LEU A 248 10.77 -46.99 -0.55
CA LEU A 248 11.59 -47.08 -1.76
C LEU A 248 13.09 -47.11 -1.41
N THR A 249 13.54 -46.30 -0.45
CA THR A 249 14.93 -46.28 0.03
C THR A 249 15.30 -47.63 0.59
N LYS A 250 14.48 -48.21 1.49
CA LYS A 250 14.71 -49.56 2.01
C LYS A 250 14.77 -50.62 0.90
N LYS A 251 13.82 -50.58 -0.04
CA LYS A 251 13.81 -51.52 -1.17
C LYS A 251 15.05 -51.36 -2.06
N ALA A 252 15.53 -50.13 -2.25
CA ALA A 252 16.75 -49.85 -3.00
C ALA A 252 17.99 -50.36 -2.26
N GLU A 253 18.09 -50.12 -0.94
CA GLU A 253 19.15 -50.66 -0.08
C GLU A 253 19.19 -52.18 -0.14
N ASP A 254 18.04 -52.85 0.08
CA ASP A 254 17.90 -54.31 0.00
C ASP A 254 18.33 -54.85 -1.37
N SER A 255 17.92 -54.17 -2.47
CA SER A 255 18.27 -54.57 -3.83
C SER A 255 19.76 -54.36 -4.14
N VAL A 256 20.37 -53.29 -3.64
CA VAL A 256 21.80 -53.04 -3.79
C VAL A 256 22.60 -54.06 -2.99
N GLU A 257 22.17 -54.40 -1.77
CA GLU A 257 22.80 -55.43 -0.94
C GLU A 257 22.72 -56.82 -1.59
N LEU A 258 21.55 -57.17 -2.15
CA LEU A 258 21.37 -58.42 -2.88
C LEU A 258 22.26 -58.46 -4.13
N ASN A 259 22.22 -57.43 -4.96
CA ASN A 259 23.01 -57.37 -6.18
C ASN A 259 24.52 -57.38 -5.91
N THR A 260 24.97 -56.72 -4.84
CA THR A 260 26.38 -56.78 -4.43
C THR A 260 26.77 -58.18 -3.98
N LYS A 261 25.95 -58.87 -3.19
CA LYS A 261 26.15 -60.29 -2.81
C LYS A 261 26.19 -61.22 -4.03
N GLU A 262 25.26 -61.06 -4.97
CA GLU A 262 25.26 -61.85 -6.21
C GLU A 262 26.50 -61.55 -7.07
N THR A 263 26.89 -60.29 -7.19
CA THR A 263 28.08 -59.89 -7.94
C THR A 263 29.36 -60.45 -7.30
N THR A 264 29.49 -60.44 -5.97
CA THR A 264 30.65 -61.03 -5.29
C THR A 264 30.71 -62.55 -5.47
N THR A 265 29.57 -63.25 -5.33
CA THR A 265 29.54 -64.71 -5.55
C THR A 265 29.84 -65.08 -7.01
N LEU A 266 29.37 -64.30 -7.99
CA LEU A 266 29.69 -64.50 -9.39
C LEU A 266 31.19 -64.25 -9.66
N LYS A 267 31.77 -63.21 -9.07
CA LYS A 267 33.21 -62.91 -9.14
C LYS A 267 34.04 -64.07 -8.56
N GLU A 268 33.66 -64.62 -7.41
CA GLU A 268 34.32 -65.79 -6.81
C GLU A 268 34.24 -67.02 -7.72
N LYS A 269 33.10 -67.27 -8.35
CA LYS A 269 32.94 -68.37 -9.33
C LYS A 269 33.84 -68.17 -10.54
N LEU A 270 33.89 -66.96 -11.10
CA LEU A 270 34.77 -66.63 -12.23
C LEU A 270 36.24 -66.86 -11.89
N VAL A 271 36.70 -66.43 -10.71
CA VAL A 271 38.06 -66.69 -10.24
C VAL A 271 38.34 -68.20 -10.13
N LYS A 272 37.41 -68.99 -9.58
CA LYS A 272 37.56 -70.45 -9.50
C LYS A 272 37.64 -71.10 -10.89
N LEU A 273 36.79 -70.70 -11.83
CA LEU A 273 36.83 -71.19 -13.21
C LEU A 273 38.13 -70.81 -13.91
N GLU A 274 38.64 -69.59 -13.71
CA GLU A 274 39.92 -69.16 -14.29
C GLU A 274 41.07 -70.05 -13.81
N VAL A 275 41.12 -70.38 -12.52
CA VAL A 275 42.12 -71.29 -11.94
C VAL A 275 41.99 -72.70 -12.51
N GLN A 276 40.76 -73.23 -12.64
CA GLN A 276 40.52 -74.55 -13.22
C GLN A 276 40.91 -74.62 -14.69
N ILE A 277 40.61 -73.57 -15.48
CA ILE A 277 41.01 -73.49 -16.88
C ILE A 277 42.54 -73.48 -16.99
N LYS A 278 43.24 -72.69 -16.17
CA LYS A 278 44.72 -72.67 -16.17
C LYS A 278 45.33 -74.03 -15.84
N ASP A 279 44.86 -74.70 -14.79
CA ASP A 279 45.36 -76.01 -14.37
C ASP A 279 45.08 -77.11 -15.42
N GLN A 280 43.91 -77.08 -16.06
CA GLN A 280 43.58 -78.02 -17.13
C GLN A 280 44.38 -77.73 -18.41
N LEU A 281 44.60 -76.47 -18.76
CA LEU A 281 45.42 -76.08 -19.91
C LEU A 281 46.89 -76.49 -19.73
N GLU A 282 47.44 -76.31 -18.53
CA GLU A 282 48.81 -76.73 -18.17
C GLU A 282 48.99 -78.25 -18.16
N LYS A 283 47.95 -79.02 -17.78
CA LYS A 283 47.98 -80.49 -17.81
C LYS A 283 47.74 -81.09 -19.20
N ALA A 284 46.91 -80.45 -20.01
CA ALA A 284 46.53 -80.94 -21.34
C ALA A 284 47.53 -80.56 -22.44
N THR A 285 48.29 -79.49 -22.27
CA THR A 285 49.30 -79.07 -23.25
C THR A 285 50.71 -79.37 -22.70
N GLY A 286 51.50 -80.17 -23.41
CA GLY A 286 52.85 -80.66 -23.07
C GLY A 286 53.93 -79.56 -23.04
N TYR A 287 53.59 -78.42 -22.45
CA TYR A 287 54.34 -77.18 -22.34
C TYR A 287 55.73 -77.38 -21.73
N SER A 288 55.88 -78.30 -20.76
CA SER A 288 57.17 -78.58 -20.12
C SER A 288 58.18 -79.25 -21.08
N LEU A 289 57.72 -80.13 -21.97
CA LEU A 289 58.59 -80.89 -22.87
C LEU A 289 59.02 -80.04 -24.07
N PHE A 290 58.09 -79.31 -24.70
CA PHE A 290 58.38 -78.35 -25.76
C PHE A 290 59.35 -77.27 -25.30
N HIS A 291 59.11 -76.66 -24.13
CA HIS A 291 59.98 -75.60 -23.64
C HIS A 291 61.39 -76.10 -23.31
N SER A 292 61.54 -77.34 -22.83
CA SER A 292 62.85 -77.95 -22.59
C SER A 292 63.67 -78.17 -23.88
N PHE A 293 63.02 -78.58 -24.98
CA PHE A 293 63.68 -78.76 -26.28
C PHE A 293 63.98 -77.43 -26.98
N GLN A 294 63.07 -76.44 -26.90
CA GLN A 294 63.29 -75.11 -27.46
C GLN A 294 64.44 -74.37 -26.76
N THR A 295 64.53 -74.45 -25.44
CA THR A 295 65.63 -73.84 -24.67
C THR A 295 66.98 -74.47 -25.05
N ARG A 296 67.03 -75.80 -25.22
CA ARG A 296 68.25 -76.50 -25.70
C ARG A 296 68.60 -76.16 -27.14
N GLN A 297 67.62 -76.03 -28.04
CA GLN A 297 67.82 -75.57 -29.41
C GLN A 297 68.44 -74.16 -29.45
N GLY A 298 67.92 -73.22 -28.66
CA GLY A 298 68.44 -71.86 -28.59
C GLY A 298 69.90 -71.76 -28.12
N LEU A 299 70.33 -72.66 -27.23
CA LEU A 299 71.74 -72.76 -26.82
C LEU A 299 72.63 -73.29 -27.95
N MET A 300 72.14 -74.26 -28.73
CA MET A 300 72.89 -74.83 -29.86
C MET A 300 73.04 -73.86 -31.04
N VAL A 301 72.03 -73.03 -31.31
CA VAL A 301 72.12 -71.95 -32.34
C VAL A 301 73.24 -70.97 -32.01
N LYS A 302 73.37 -70.59 -30.74
CA LYS A 302 74.45 -69.68 -30.28
C LYS A 302 75.82 -70.33 -30.47
N SER A 303 75.94 -71.62 -30.17
CA SER A 303 77.19 -72.38 -30.33
C SER A 303 77.58 -72.53 -31.82
N LYS A 304 76.63 -72.86 -32.71
CA LYS A 304 76.85 -72.91 -34.17
C LYS A 304 77.41 -71.59 -34.68
N ASN A 305 76.78 -70.48 -34.30
CA ASN A 305 77.19 -69.15 -34.74
C ASN A 305 78.58 -68.78 -34.21
N PHE A 306 78.95 -69.26 -33.02
CA PHE A 306 80.30 -69.11 -32.48
C PHE A 306 81.33 -69.84 -33.34
N TRP A 307 81.12 -71.11 -33.71
CA TRP A 307 82.07 -71.84 -34.58
C TRP A 307 82.11 -71.32 -36.01
N LEU A 308 81.00 -70.80 -36.54
CA LEU A 308 80.99 -70.12 -37.84
C LEU A 308 81.88 -68.87 -37.81
N LEU A 309 81.78 -68.08 -36.73
CA LEU A 309 82.62 -66.90 -36.53
C LEU A 309 84.10 -67.29 -36.40
N VAL A 310 84.42 -68.28 -35.57
CA VAL A 310 85.79 -68.80 -35.40
C VAL A 310 86.37 -69.29 -36.73
N LEU A 311 85.60 -70.06 -37.51
CA LEU A 311 86.01 -70.53 -38.84
C LEU A 311 86.23 -69.37 -39.81
N SER A 312 85.32 -68.38 -39.83
CA SER A 312 85.46 -67.20 -40.69
C SER A 312 86.71 -66.39 -40.33
N VAL A 313 87.02 -66.23 -39.05
CA VAL A 313 88.23 -65.53 -38.58
C VAL A 313 89.49 -66.31 -38.95
N LEU A 314 89.52 -67.63 -38.74
CA LEU A 314 90.65 -68.47 -39.14
C LEU A 314 90.91 -68.44 -40.64
N LEU A 315 89.85 -68.40 -41.46
CA LEU A 315 89.95 -68.34 -42.92
C LEU A 315 90.47 -66.96 -43.39
N LEU A 316 90.04 -65.87 -42.73
CA LEU A 316 90.60 -64.53 -42.96
C LEU A 316 92.08 -64.44 -42.55
N ILE A 317 92.47 -65.05 -41.43
CA ILE A 317 93.87 -65.14 -41.00
C ILE A 317 94.68 -65.95 -42.00
N ALA A 318 94.15 -67.06 -42.52
CA ALA A 318 94.82 -67.87 -43.54
C ALA A 318 95.05 -67.10 -44.84
N VAL A 319 94.04 -66.36 -45.32
CA VAL A 319 94.16 -65.50 -46.51
C VAL A 319 95.13 -64.35 -46.24
N GLY A 320 95.06 -63.71 -45.06
CA GLY A 320 95.94 -62.63 -44.66
C GLY A 320 97.41 -63.07 -44.57
N LEU A 321 97.67 -64.23 -43.96
CA LEU A 321 98.99 -64.86 -43.94
C LEU A 321 99.43 -65.21 -45.37
N GLY A 322 98.54 -65.76 -46.20
CA GLY A 322 98.83 -66.04 -47.61
C GLY A 322 99.27 -64.80 -48.39
N CYS A 323 98.51 -63.71 -48.31
CA CYS A 323 98.87 -62.43 -48.92
C CYS A 323 100.17 -61.85 -48.35
N TRP A 324 100.37 -61.96 -47.04
CA TRP A 324 101.60 -61.52 -46.39
C TRP A 324 102.82 -62.33 -46.84
N LEU A 325 102.68 -63.64 -47.02
CA LEU A 325 103.72 -64.51 -47.56
C LEU A 325 104.08 -64.14 -48.99
N VAL A 326 103.09 -63.97 -49.87
CA VAL A 326 103.31 -63.55 -51.27
C VAL A 326 104.05 -62.21 -51.33
N LYS A 327 103.64 -61.24 -50.51
CA LYS A 327 104.30 -59.93 -50.44
C LYS A 327 105.70 -59.99 -49.85
N SER A 328 105.94 -60.84 -48.84
CA SER A 328 107.29 -61.07 -48.29
C SER A 328 108.24 -61.74 -49.29
N MET A 329 107.71 -62.50 -50.25
CA MET A 329 108.51 -63.22 -51.25
C MET A 329 108.72 -62.40 -52.53
N SER A 330 107.90 -61.38 -52.81
CA SER A 330 108.10 -60.45 -53.91
C SER A 330 109.28 -59.52 -53.61
N GLY A 331 110.48 -59.92 -54.04
CA GLY A 331 111.69 -59.09 -53.93
C GLY A 331 112.90 -59.77 -53.30
N MET A 332 112.82 -61.06 -52.94
CA MET A 332 113.96 -61.82 -52.41
C MET A 332 114.51 -62.78 -53.46
N SER A 333 115.83 -62.76 -53.67
CA SER A 333 116.54 -63.65 -54.60
C SER A 333 116.51 -65.10 -54.12
N LEU A 334 116.56 -66.05 -55.07
CA LEU A 334 116.35 -67.50 -54.90
C LEU A 334 117.19 -68.18 -53.81
N ASP A 335 118.32 -67.59 -53.41
CA ASP A 335 119.28 -68.19 -52.49
C ASP A 335 118.89 -68.06 -51.00
N SER A 336 118.02 -67.10 -50.65
CA SER A 336 117.55 -66.86 -49.26
C SER A 336 116.17 -67.48 -48.97
N ILE A 337 115.60 -68.20 -49.93
CA ILE A 337 114.20 -68.67 -49.90
C ILE A 337 114.01 -69.92 -49.03
N GLY A 338 115.04 -70.75 -48.84
CA GLY A 338 114.90 -72.05 -48.16
C GLY A 338 114.40 -71.95 -46.72
N VAL A 339 115.18 -71.32 -45.83
CA VAL A 339 114.88 -71.35 -44.38
C VAL A 339 113.62 -70.56 -44.04
N ALA A 340 113.43 -69.39 -44.66
CA ALA A 340 112.26 -68.55 -44.42
C ALA A 340 110.97 -69.23 -44.90
N PHE A 341 110.99 -69.94 -46.04
CA PHE A 341 109.82 -70.65 -46.55
C PHE A 341 109.41 -71.83 -45.67
N TYR A 342 110.35 -72.67 -45.21
CA TYR A 342 110.01 -73.81 -44.35
C TYR A 342 109.50 -73.39 -42.96
N LEU A 343 110.05 -72.33 -42.36
CA LEU A 343 109.53 -71.76 -41.10
C LEU A 343 108.11 -71.20 -41.29
N LYS A 344 107.87 -70.53 -42.41
CA LYS A 344 106.56 -69.97 -42.77
C LYS A 344 105.53 -71.07 -43.12
N LEU A 345 105.95 -72.18 -43.72
CA LEU A 345 105.13 -73.36 -44.01
C LEU A 345 104.78 -74.15 -42.74
N SER A 346 105.68 -74.25 -41.78
CA SER A 346 105.39 -74.86 -40.47
C SER A 346 104.25 -74.11 -39.76
N LEU A 347 104.15 -72.79 -39.93
CA LEU A 347 103.08 -71.97 -39.36
C LEU A 347 101.70 -72.23 -39.98
N THR A 348 101.63 -72.76 -41.21
CA THR A 348 100.34 -73.04 -41.89
C THR A 348 99.75 -74.40 -41.54
N ILE A 349 100.56 -75.36 -41.05
CA ILE A 349 100.09 -76.71 -40.67
C ILE A 349 99.11 -76.66 -39.48
N PRO A 350 99.41 -75.98 -38.34
CA PRO A 350 98.45 -75.82 -37.25
C PRO A 350 97.19 -75.05 -37.67
N LEU A 351 97.31 -74.10 -38.60
CA LEU A 351 96.19 -73.31 -39.09
C LEU A 351 95.24 -74.15 -39.95
N LEU A 352 95.76 -75.00 -40.84
CA LEU A 352 94.96 -75.94 -41.62
C LEU A 352 94.27 -76.98 -40.72
N PHE A 353 94.97 -77.46 -39.68
CA PHE A 353 94.36 -78.32 -38.67
C PHE A 353 93.22 -77.62 -37.93
N ALA A 354 93.42 -76.37 -37.49
CA ALA A 354 92.41 -75.58 -36.80
C ALA A 354 91.17 -75.29 -37.67
N ILE A 355 91.36 -75.01 -38.97
CA ILE A 355 90.27 -74.84 -39.94
C ILE A 355 89.49 -76.15 -40.11
N SER A 356 90.19 -77.28 -40.28
CA SER A 356 89.56 -78.59 -40.44
C SER A 356 88.77 -79.01 -39.19
N PHE A 357 89.37 -78.82 -38.00
CA PHE A 357 88.71 -79.09 -36.73
C PHE A 357 87.48 -78.21 -36.51
N SER A 358 87.58 -76.90 -36.79
CA SER A 358 86.44 -75.98 -36.66
C SER A 358 85.31 -76.32 -37.64
N THR A 359 85.63 -76.80 -38.84
CA THR A 359 84.63 -77.25 -39.83
C THR A 359 83.86 -78.47 -39.30
N ILE A 360 84.55 -79.43 -38.68
CA ILE A 360 83.93 -80.63 -38.10
C ILE A 360 83.01 -80.26 -36.94
N GLN A 361 83.44 -79.36 -36.06
CA GLN A 361 82.65 -78.94 -34.91
C GLN A 361 81.42 -78.11 -35.32
N TYR A 362 81.57 -77.21 -36.29
CA TYR A 362 80.44 -76.50 -36.88
C TYR A 362 79.40 -77.46 -37.50
N SER A 363 79.85 -78.47 -38.23
CA SER A 363 78.97 -79.49 -38.82
C SER A 363 78.23 -80.31 -37.75
N ARG A 364 78.93 -80.70 -36.67
CA ARG A 364 78.33 -81.42 -35.54
C ARG A 364 77.26 -80.60 -34.83
N GLU A 365 77.52 -79.34 -34.54
CA GLU A 365 76.56 -78.50 -33.83
C GLU A 365 75.34 -78.13 -34.68
N ARG A 366 75.53 -77.91 -35.98
CA ARG A 366 74.41 -77.73 -36.91
C ARG A 366 73.52 -78.97 -36.97
N ARG A 367 74.11 -80.17 -36.99
CA ARG A 367 73.34 -81.43 -36.95
C ARG A 367 72.54 -81.56 -35.65
N LEU A 368 73.09 -81.16 -34.51
CA LEU A 368 72.38 -81.17 -33.24
C LEU A 368 71.25 -80.14 -33.20
N GLU A 369 71.44 -78.93 -33.74
CA GLU A 369 70.39 -77.93 -33.87
C GLU A 369 69.20 -78.45 -34.68
N GLU A 370 69.45 -79.06 -35.83
CA GLU A 370 68.41 -79.64 -36.70
C GLU A 370 67.66 -80.78 -35.98
N GLU A 371 68.36 -81.61 -35.20
CA GLU A 371 67.74 -82.69 -34.43
C GLU A 371 66.86 -82.18 -33.28
N TYR A 372 67.30 -81.16 -32.54
CA TYR A 372 66.48 -80.56 -31.47
C TYR A 372 65.34 -79.71 -32.02
N ALA A 373 65.52 -79.05 -33.17
CA ALA A 373 64.45 -78.34 -33.89
C ALA A 373 63.33 -79.31 -34.29
N PHE A 374 63.70 -80.47 -34.83
CA PHE A 374 62.77 -81.51 -35.20
C PHE A 374 62.04 -82.07 -33.98
N LYS A 375 62.77 -82.43 -32.91
CA LYS A 375 62.17 -82.93 -31.65
C LYS A 375 61.21 -81.92 -31.01
N SER A 376 61.55 -80.62 -31.05
CA SER A 376 60.72 -79.52 -30.57
C SER A 376 59.40 -79.41 -31.37
N ASN A 377 59.49 -79.39 -32.70
CA ASN A 377 58.30 -79.32 -33.57
C ASN A 377 57.40 -80.55 -33.44
N ILE A 378 57.96 -81.75 -33.28
CA ILE A 378 57.18 -82.98 -33.05
C ILE A 378 56.51 -82.96 -31.68
N SER A 379 57.16 -82.42 -30.64
CA SER A 379 56.54 -82.34 -29.31
C SER A 379 55.29 -81.44 -29.28
N ILE A 380 55.21 -80.43 -30.14
CA ILE A 380 53.99 -79.61 -30.32
C ILE A 380 52.90 -80.39 -31.07
N SER A 381 53.27 -81.18 -32.08
CA SER A 381 52.29 -81.89 -32.90
C SER A 381 51.78 -83.19 -32.27
N LEU A 382 52.48 -83.75 -31.29
CA LEU A 382 52.12 -85.00 -30.61
C LEU A 382 50.71 -84.95 -29.98
N ILE A 383 50.33 -83.80 -29.43
CA ILE A 383 49.06 -83.63 -28.72
C ILE A 383 47.87 -83.53 -29.67
N PRO A 384 47.93 -82.73 -30.74
CA PRO A 384 46.93 -82.80 -31.81
C PRO A 384 46.75 -84.20 -32.38
N TYR A 385 47.83 -84.99 -32.54
CA TYR A 385 47.72 -86.38 -33.00
C TYR A 385 47.07 -87.30 -31.96
N GLN A 386 47.38 -87.12 -30.67
CA GLN A 386 46.72 -87.86 -29.59
C GLN A 386 45.22 -87.55 -29.55
N GLU A 387 44.82 -86.28 -29.62
CA GLU A 387 43.42 -85.85 -29.63
C GLU A 387 42.66 -86.29 -30.88
N LEU A 388 43.31 -86.29 -32.06
CA LEU A 388 42.69 -86.79 -33.29
C LEU A 388 42.41 -88.29 -33.20
N VAL A 389 43.32 -89.06 -32.58
CA VAL A 389 43.20 -90.52 -32.45
C VAL A 389 42.26 -90.92 -31.32
N GLU A 390 42.27 -90.21 -30.19
CA GLU A 390 41.31 -90.41 -29.08
C GLU A 390 39.86 -90.23 -29.54
N LYS A 391 39.62 -89.30 -30.49
CA LYS A 391 38.30 -89.13 -31.13
C LYS A 391 37.92 -90.20 -32.15
N LEU A 392 38.86 -91.04 -32.59
CA LEU A 392 38.65 -92.05 -33.64
C LEU A 392 38.57 -93.49 -33.11
N VAL A 393 38.83 -93.72 -31.82
CA VAL A 393 38.83 -95.06 -31.19
C VAL A 393 37.62 -95.16 -30.23
N ASP A 394 36.75 -96.15 -30.46
CA ASP A 394 35.60 -96.42 -29.59
C ASP A 394 36.02 -97.00 -28.22
N GLU A 395 35.32 -96.62 -27.15
CA GLU A 395 35.76 -96.88 -25.78
C GLU A 395 35.75 -98.36 -25.35
N ASP A 396 35.02 -99.25 -26.03
CA ASP A 396 34.75 -100.60 -25.53
C ASP A 396 35.65 -101.73 -26.10
N ASP A 397 36.58 -101.43 -27.02
CA ASP A 397 37.43 -102.46 -27.65
C ASP A 397 38.89 -102.45 -27.12
N GLN A 398 39.19 -103.36 -26.19
CA GLN A 398 40.50 -103.49 -25.52
C GLN A 398 41.63 -103.96 -26.44
N GLU A 399 41.31 -104.68 -27.52
CA GLU A 399 42.31 -105.24 -28.44
C GLU A 399 42.83 -104.17 -29.41
N GLN A 400 41.90 -103.38 -29.94
CA GLN A 400 42.16 -102.17 -30.72
C GLN A 400 43.03 -101.16 -29.96
N ARG A 401 42.70 -100.84 -28.70
CA ARG A 401 43.52 -99.93 -27.87
C ARG A 401 44.99 -100.38 -27.73
N LYS A 402 45.26 -101.70 -27.68
CA LYS A 402 46.63 -102.23 -27.59
C LYS A 402 47.37 -102.16 -28.91
N GLU A 403 46.72 -102.47 -30.03
CA GLU A 403 47.30 -102.25 -31.36
C GLU A 403 47.56 -100.76 -31.62
N TYR A 404 46.68 -99.87 -31.15
CA TYR A 404 46.82 -98.42 -31.29
C TYR A 404 47.88 -97.82 -30.37
N ALA A 405 47.98 -98.26 -29.12
CA ALA A 405 49.10 -97.90 -28.25
C ALA A 405 50.41 -98.38 -28.86
N THR A 406 50.44 -99.58 -29.46
CA THR A 406 51.61 -100.10 -30.17
C THR A 406 51.88 -99.30 -31.45
N PHE A 407 50.86 -98.86 -32.19
CA PHE A 407 50.99 -98.02 -33.38
C PHE A 407 51.53 -96.62 -33.04
N ILE A 408 50.99 -95.95 -32.01
CA ILE A 408 51.48 -94.68 -31.49
C ILE A 408 52.91 -94.85 -30.95
N ILE A 409 53.18 -95.86 -30.14
CA ILE A 409 54.54 -96.14 -29.63
C ILE A 409 55.50 -96.47 -30.78
N SER A 410 55.07 -97.19 -31.83
CA SER A 410 55.90 -97.49 -33.00
C SER A 410 56.11 -96.29 -33.92
N THR A 411 55.12 -95.40 -34.04
CA THR A 411 55.17 -94.19 -34.85
C THR A 411 56.00 -93.13 -34.15
N ILE A 412 55.82 -92.96 -32.84
CA ILE A 412 56.73 -92.20 -31.98
C ILE A 412 58.12 -92.81 -32.07
N ASN A 413 58.32 -94.12 -31.92
CA ASN A 413 59.65 -94.70 -32.07
C ASN A 413 60.24 -94.47 -33.47
N LYS A 414 59.50 -94.61 -34.57
CA LYS A 414 59.99 -94.35 -35.94
C LYS A 414 60.31 -92.87 -36.18
N ILE A 415 59.52 -91.95 -35.63
CA ILE A 415 59.72 -90.50 -35.76
C ILE A 415 60.85 -90.01 -34.82
N PHE A 416 60.97 -90.58 -33.62
CA PHE A 416 62.00 -90.23 -32.63
C PHE A 416 63.31 -91.00 -32.82
N THR A 417 63.34 -92.12 -33.55
CA THR A 417 64.57 -92.66 -34.13
C THR A 417 65.02 -91.73 -35.23
N SER A 418 66.10 -91.00 -34.93
CA SER A 418 66.66 -89.99 -35.81
C SER A 418 66.80 -90.48 -37.27
N PRO A 419 66.33 -89.72 -38.28
CA PRO A 419 66.53 -90.03 -39.71
C PRO A 419 68.01 -90.18 -40.08
N THR A 420 68.92 -89.78 -39.20
CA THR A 420 70.36 -89.87 -39.44
C THR A 420 70.97 -91.24 -39.19
N ASN A 421 70.24 -92.23 -38.68
CA ASN A 421 70.77 -93.61 -38.55
C ASN A 421 70.50 -94.49 -39.78
N GLU A 422 69.47 -94.21 -40.59
CA GLU A 422 69.18 -94.96 -41.83
C GLU A 422 69.89 -94.37 -43.06
N ILE A 423 70.11 -93.05 -43.11
CA ILE A 423 70.82 -92.41 -44.24
C ILE A 423 72.34 -92.70 -44.20
N PHE A 424 72.86 -93.24 -43.09
CA PHE A 424 74.30 -93.46 -42.88
C PHE A 424 74.69 -94.90 -42.50
N LYS A 425 73.81 -95.88 -42.73
CA LYS A 425 74.14 -97.31 -42.65
C LYS A 425 73.99 -97.97 -44.03
N ASP A 426 74.95 -97.74 -44.92
CA ASP A 426 75.70 -98.83 -45.56
C ASP A 426 76.75 -98.34 -46.58
N LYS A 427 77.85 -99.11 -46.64
CA LYS A 427 78.99 -99.09 -47.58
C LYS A 427 80.11 -98.03 -47.44
N LYS A 428 81.15 -98.49 -46.73
CA LYS A 428 82.55 -98.64 -47.18
C LYS A 428 83.00 -97.85 -48.43
N SER A 429 84.16 -97.19 -48.27
CA SER A 429 85.16 -96.85 -49.30
C SER A 429 84.78 -95.77 -50.32
N SER A 430 85.17 -94.53 -50.03
CA SER A 430 85.85 -93.66 -51.00
C SER A 430 86.48 -92.49 -50.21
N LYS A 431 87.76 -92.57 -49.82
CA LYS A 431 88.92 -92.06 -50.57
C LYS A 431 89.12 -90.54 -50.38
N GLY A 432 90.06 -90.19 -49.48
CA GLY A 432 90.86 -88.95 -49.49
C GLY A 432 90.12 -87.65 -49.12
N MET A 433 90.74 -86.67 -48.47
CA MET A 433 92.18 -86.42 -48.34
C MET A 433 92.52 -85.94 -46.92
N ILE A 434 92.95 -86.85 -46.05
CA ILE A 434 94.26 -86.83 -45.41
C ILE A 434 94.67 -88.30 -45.33
N ASP A 435 95.39 -88.78 -46.34
CA ASP A 435 95.85 -90.17 -46.49
C ASP A 435 96.84 -90.52 -45.36
N GLU A 436 96.88 -91.77 -44.93
CA GLU A 436 97.80 -92.28 -43.89
C GLU A 436 99.28 -92.09 -44.28
N ASN A 437 99.57 -91.89 -45.58
CA ASN A 437 100.87 -91.45 -46.06
C ASN A 437 101.22 -90.01 -45.67
N SER A 438 100.27 -89.11 -45.50
CA SER A 438 100.53 -87.72 -45.09
C SER A 438 100.97 -87.60 -43.62
N LEU A 439 100.50 -88.50 -42.75
CA LEU A 439 101.01 -88.63 -41.38
C LEU A 439 102.43 -89.24 -41.35
N LYS A 440 102.78 -90.15 -42.28
CA LYS A 440 104.15 -90.65 -42.47
C LYS A 440 105.10 -89.62 -43.06
N ILE A 441 104.64 -88.76 -43.97
CA ILE A 441 105.43 -87.65 -44.52
C ILE A 441 105.80 -86.66 -43.40
N ILE A 442 104.89 -86.39 -42.46
CA ILE A 442 105.15 -85.49 -41.34
C ILE A 442 106.16 -86.11 -40.35
N SER A 443 106.12 -87.42 -40.10
CA SER A 443 107.14 -88.09 -39.26
C SER A 443 108.51 -88.14 -39.94
N GLN A 444 108.55 -88.35 -41.26
CA GLN A 444 109.81 -88.37 -42.04
C GLN A 444 110.45 -86.97 -42.18
N ILE A 445 109.65 -85.91 -42.24
CA ILE A 445 110.14 -84.52 -42.21
C ILE A 445 110.73 -84.18 -40.83
N GLY A 446 110.13 -84.69 -39.74
CA GLY A 446 110.68 -84.56 -38.38
C GLY A 446 112.06 -85.23 -38.23
N ASP A 447 112.23 -86.42 -38.78
CA ASP A 447 113.52 -87.13 -38.75
C ASP A 447 114.60 -86.48 -39.64
N ALA A 448 114.21 -85.89 -40.77
CA ALA A 448 115.13 -85.17 -41.66
C ALA A 448 115.66 -83.86 -41.05
N PHE A 449 114.83 -83.14 -40.27
CA PHE A 449 115.25 -81.93 -39.55
C PHE A 449 116.23 -82.22 -38.40
N SER A 450 116.15 -83.41 -37.78
CA SER A 450 117.06 -83.80 -36.70
C SER A 450 118.51 -84.09 -37.17
N LYS A 451 118.72 -84.33 -38.47
CA LYS A 451 120.01 -84.76 -39.05
C LYS A 451 120.78 -83.67 -39.81
N PHE A 452 120.27 -82.44 -39.88
CA PHE A 452 120.93 -81.37 -40.62
C PHE A 452 121.96 -80.63 -39.73
N LYS A 453 123.24 -81.04 -39.81
CA LYS A 453 124.38 -80.36 -39.18
C LYS A 453 124.85 -79.23 -40.11
N PRO A 454 124.89 -77.97 -39.65
CA PRO A 454 125.21 -76.83 -40.51
C PRO A 454 126.70 -76.82 -40.85
N PRO A 455 127.11 -76.76 -42.13
CA PRO A 455 128.49 -76.51 -42.49
C PRO A 455 128.71 -75.00 -42.70
N SER A 456 129.49 -74.47 -41.78
CA SER A 456 130.34 -73.27 -41.81
C SER A 456 130.92 -72.88 -43.18
N ALA A 457 130.65 -71.66 -43.63
CA ALA A 457 131.55 -70.50 -43.56
C ALA A 457 130.78 -69.25 -44.03
#